data_AF-A0A172Z031-F1
#
_entry.id   AF-A0A172Z031-F1
#
_cell.length_a   1.000
_cell.length_b   1.000
_cell.length_c   1.000
_cell.angle_alpha   90.00
_cell.angle_beta   90.00
_cell.angle_gamma   90.00
#
_symmetry.space_group_name_H-M   'P 1'
#
loop_
_entity.id
_entity.type
_entity.pdbx_description
1 polymer ?
#
loop_
_entity_poly.entity_id
_entity_poly.type
_entity_poly.pdbx_seq_one_letter_code
_entity_poly.pdbx_strand_id
1 'polypeptide(L)'
;MTYKRLNKDDAVVLLVDHQTGLISLVQHFSPNEFKNNVLTLAALAEGFEVFVVTDASGTFNEAVQRASWARMSAAGAHLVNWFSVACELQIDWRNDMEGLANLLSPRIPNYRNLMNSYSAFTAK
;
A
#
# COMPACT_ATOMS: atom_id res chain seq x y z
N MET A 1 31.25 -23.27 11.89
CA MET A 1 30.00 -23.70 11.23
C MET A 1 29.72 -22.73 10.10
N THR A 2 29.51 -23.22 8.88
CA THR A 2 29.21 -22.39 7.71
C THR A 2 27.73 -22.03 7.72
N TYR A 3 27.39 -20.74 7.69
CA TYR A 3 25.99 -20.29 7.62
C TYR A 3 25.37 -20.75 6.29
N LYS A 4 24.31 -21.56 6.37
CA LYS A 4 23.52 -22.00 5.22
C LYS A 4 22.28 -21.10 5.12
N ARG A 5 22.16 -20.34 4.03
CA ARG A 5 21.01 -19.45 3.79
C ARG A 5 19.75 -20.30 3.59
N LEU A 6 18.64 -19.90 4.20
CA LEU A 6 17.34 -20.57 4.06
C LEU A 6 16.88 -20.56 2.59
N ASN A 7 16.34 -21.68 2.12
CA ASN A 7 15.73 -21.79 0.78
C ASN A 7 14.20 -21.73 0.93
N LYS A 8 13.54 -20.96 0.07
CA LYS A 8 12.08 -20.85 0.06
C LYS A 8 11.37 -22.18 -0.23
N ASP A 9 12.03 -23.09 -0.93
CA ASP A 9 11.46 -24.38 -1.31
C ASP A 9 11.54 -25.42 -0.17
N ASP A 10 12.32 -25.16 0.88
CA ASP A 10 12.53 -26.07 2.02
C ASP A 10 12.29 -25.42 3.40
N ALA A 11 11.70 -24.22 3.42
CA ALA A 11 11.37 -23.48 4.63
C ALA A 11 9.90 -23.05 4.64
N VAL A 12 9.29 -23.02 5.82
CA VAL A 12 7.93 -22.50 6.02
C VAL A 12 7.99 -21.27 6.92
N VAL A 13 7.18 -20.25 6.61
CA VAL A 13 6.99 -19.12 7.50
C VAL A 13 5.86 -19.46 8.46
N LEU A 14 6.21 -19.63 9.73
CA LEU A 14 5.26 -19.87 10.80
C LEU A 14 5.07 -18.58 11.60
N LEU A 15 3.88 -17.99 11.50
CA LEU A 15 3.48 -16.88 12.36
C LEU A 15 3.01 -17.43 13.70
N VAL A 16 3.92 -17.43 14.69
CA VAL A 16 3.62 -17.86 16.05
C VAL A 16 2.88 -16.74 16.78
N ASP A 17 1.85 -17.12 17.55
CA ASP A 17 1.02 -16.22 18.37
C ASP A 17 0.06 -15.30 17.59
N HIS A 18 -0.39 -15.72 16.40
CA HIS A 18 -1.51 -15.08 15.70
C HIS A 18 -2.86 -15.61 16.24
N GLN A 19 -3.25 -15.17 17.44
CA GLN A 19 -4.53 -15.56 18.04
C GLN A 19 -5.67 -14.62 17.60
N THR A 20 -6.70 -15.16 16.95
CA THR A 20 -7.95 -14.45 16.64
C THR A 20 -8.61 -13.95 17.93
N GLY A 21 -8.82 -12.64 18.03
CA GLY A 21 -9.47 -12.00 19.19
C GLY A 21 -8.53 -11.24 20.14
N LEU A 22 -7.21 -11.50 20.12
CA LEU A 22 -6.23 -10.72 20.89
C LEU A 22 -5.79 -9.42 20.22
N ILE A 23 -6.19 -9.21 18.96
CA ILE A 23 -5.90 -7.99 18.19
C ILE A 23 -6.41 -6.72 18.90
N SER A 24 -7.48 -6.85 19.71
CA SER A 24 -8.06 -5.79 20.52
C SER A 24 -7.26 -5.46 21.78
N LEU A 25 -6.37 -6.37 22.21
CA LEU A 25 -5.49 -6.19 23.37
C LEU A 25 -4.14 -5.57 22.99
N VAL A 26 -3.85 -5.42 21.70
CA VAL A 26 -2.65 -4.73 21.22
C VAL A 26 -2.73 -3.26 21.62
N GLN A 27 -1.84 -2.84 22.52
CA GLN A 27 -1.83 -1.46 23.03
C GLN A 27 -0.69 -0.59 22.46
N HIS A 28 0.28 -1.19 21.79
CA HIS A 28 1.46 -0.47 21.28
C HIS A 28 1.28 0.09 19.85
N PHE A 29 0.32 -0.43 19.08
CA PHE A 29 -0.01 -0.01 17.71
C PHE A 29 -1.46 -0.39 17.38
N SER A 30 -2.02 0.15 16.29
CA SER A 30 -3.47 -0.01 16.04
C SER A 30 -3.82 -1.43 15.60
N PRO A 31 -5.04 -1.92 15.92
CA PRO A 31 -5.53 -3.21 15.40
C PRO A 31 -5.44 -3.32 13.88
N ASN A 32 -5.71 -2.22 13.16
CA ASN A 32 -5.63 -2.16 11.71
C ASN A 32 -4.20 -2.29 11.21
N GLU A 33 -3.25 -1.61 11.85
CA GLU A 33 -1.85 -1.69 11.49
C GLU A 33 -1.25 -3.07 11.77
N PHE A 34 -1.56 -3.65 12.92
CA PHE A 34 -1.11 -5.01 13.23
C PHE A 34 -1.65 -5.99 12.18
N LYS A 35 -2.94 -5.90 11.85
CA LYS A 35 -3.57 -6.72 10.81
C LYS A 35 -2.89 -6.52 9.45
N ASN A 36 -2.67 -5.27 9.04
CA ASN A 36 -2.04 -4.96 7.75
C ASN A 36 -0.60 -5.50 7.67
N ASN A 37 0.19 -5.33 8.73
CA ASN A 37 1.55 -5.85 8.78
C ASN A 37 1.59 -7.39 8.72
N VAL A 38 0.70 -8.06 9.47
CA VAL A 38 0.60 -9.52 9.47
C VAL A 38 0.21 -10.05 8.08
N LEU A 39 -0.79 -9.46 7.44
CA LEU A 39 -1.24 -9.86 6.11
C LEU A 39 -0.16 -9.64 5.05
N THR A 40 0.50 -8.48 5.07
CA THR A 40 1.62 -8.18 4.16
C THR A 40 2.76 -9.20 4.33
N LEU A 41 3.14 -9.51 5.57
CA LEU A 41 4.21 -10.49 5.83
C LEU A 41 3.81 -11.91 5.41
N ALA A 42 2.55 -12.31 5.61
CA ALA A 42 2.04 -13.59 5.16
C ALA A 42 2.04 -13.71 3.62
N ALA A 43 1.56 -12.70 2.91
CA ALA A 43 1.56 -12.69 1.45
C ALA A 43 2.98 -12.70 0.87
N LEU A 44 3.89 -11.93 1.45
CA LEU A 44 5.31 -11.96 1.05
C LEU A 44 5.94 -13.34 1.30
N ALA A 45 5.59 -13.98 2.42
CA ALA A 45 6.06 -15.33 2.73
C ALA A 45 5.54 -16.40 1.75
N GLU A 46 4.32 -16.24 1.25
CA GLU A 46 3.76 -17.09 0.19
C GLU A 46 4.33 -16.76 -1.20
N GLY A 47 5.24 -15.77 -1.31
CA GLY A 47 5.95 -15.42 -2.53
C GLY A 47 5.20 -14.44 -3.44
N PHE A 48 4.17 -13.78 -2.94
CA PHE A 48 3.48 -12.73 -3.68
C PHE A 48 4.32 -11.45 -3.73
N GLU A 49 4.21 -10.73 -4.85
CA GLU A 49 4.63 -9.34 -4.93
C GLU A 49 3.56 -8.47 -4.25
N VAL A 50 3.95 -7.68 -3.24
CA VAL A 50 3.02 -6.92 -2.41
C VAL A 50 3.27 -5.43 -2.56
N PHE A 51 2.21 -4.70 -2.92
CA PHE A 51 2.18 -3.25 -3.01
C PHE A 51 1.34 -2.68 -1.86
N VAL A 52 1.93 -1.81 -1.04
CA VAL A 52 1.27 -1.20 0.12
C VAL A 52 0.92 0.25 -0.21
N VAL A 53 -0.39 0.56 -0.23
CA VAL A 53 -0.90 1.91 -0.49
C VAL A 53 -0.85 2.74 0.79
N THR A 54 0.25 3.46 0.95
CA THR A 54 0.63 4.12 2.21
C THR A 54 -0.26 5.29 2.61
N ASP A 55 -0.73 6.09 1.65
CA ASP A 55 -1.58 7.26 1.86
C ASP A 55 -3.07 6.91 2.00
N ALA A 56 -3.43 5.65 1.73
CA ALA A 56 -4.73 5.07 2.05
C ALA A 56 -4.71 4.21 3.33
N SER A 57 -3.58 4.19 4.06
CA SER A 57 -3.36 3.36 5.25
C SER A 57 -2.97 4.23 6.46
N GLY A 58 -3.87 4.33 7.45
CA GLY A 58 -3.66 5.14 8.65
C GLY A 58 -3.18 4.35 9.88
N THR A 59 -2.49 5.05 10.79
CA THR A 59 -2.18 4.60 12.16
C THR A 59 -2.23 5.79 13.14
N PHE A 60 -1.96 5.57 14.43
CA PHE A 60 -2.08 6.55 15.52
C PHE A 60 -1.07 7.70 15.45
N ASN A 61 0.15 7.45 14.98
CA ASN A 61 1.20 8.45 14.90
C ASN A 61 2.28 8.07 13.86
N GLU A 62 3.09 9.06 13.49
CA GLU A 62 4.15 8.90 12.47
C GLU A 62 5.25 7.92 12.88
N ALA A 63 5.59 7.82 14.17
CA ALA A 63 6.66 6.93 14.63
C ALA A 63 6.30 5.47 14.36
N VAL A 64 5.05 5.13 14.68
CA VAL A 64 4.45 3.82 14.46
C VAL A 64 4.31 3.54 12.95
N GLN A 65 3.83 4.52 12.18
CA GLN A 65 3.74 4.42 10.71
C GLN A 65 5.10 4.07 10.08
N ARG A 66 6.15 4.80 10.47
CA ARG A 66 7.51 4.61 9.95
C ARG A 66 8.08 3.25 10.34
N ALA A 67 7.80 2.76 11.54
CA ALA A 67 8.22 1.43 11.97
C ALA A 67 7.58 0.34 11.10
N SER A 68 6.29 0.47 10.79
CA SER A 68 5.56 -0.46 9.92
C SER A 68 6.06 -0.43 8.48
N TRP A 69 6.27 0.76 7.91
CA TRP A 69 6.87 0.92 6.58
C TRP A 69 8.25 0.29 6.48
N ALA A 70 9.13 0.54 7.46
CA ALA A 70 10.46 -0.04 7.51
C ALA A 70 10.41 -1.57 7.53
N ARG A 71 9.49 -2.15 8.32
CA ARG A 71 9.33 -3.61 8.41
C ARG A 71 8.81 -4.22 7.11
N MET A 72 7.76 -3.64 6.51
CA MET A 72 7.19 -4.14 5.26
C MET A 72 8.18 -4.01 4.10
N SER A 73 8.88 -2.87 4.00
CA SER A 73 9.91 -2.66 2.97
C SER A 73 11.08 -3.63 3.13
N ALA A 74 11.56 -3.85 4.36
CA ALA A 74 12.63 -4.82 4.62
C ALA A 74 12.23 -6.27 4.27
N ALA A 75 10.93 -6.58 4.29
CA ALA A 75 10.38 -7.87 3.87
C ALA A 75 10.14 -7.97 2.35
N GLY A 76 10.33 -6.89 1.59
CA GLY A 76 10.19 -6.87 0.13
C GLY A 76 8.90 -6.22 -0.38
N ALA A 77 8.08 -5.58 0.47
CA ALA A 77 6.91 -4.85 0.00
C ALA A 77 7.30 -3.55 -0.72
N HIS A 78 6.59 -3.25 -1.82
CA HIS A 78 6.68 -1.99 -2.55
C HIS A 78 5.75 -0.96 -1.90
N LEU A 79 6.32 0.09 -1.32
CA LEU A 79 5.53 1.18 -0.74
C LEU A 79 5.13 2.15 -1.86
N VAL A 80 3.82 2.30 -2.07
CA VAL A 80 3.22 3.11 -3.13
C VAL A 80 2.14 4.04 -2.55
N ASN A 81 1.57 4.89 -3.40
CA ASN A 81 0.43 5.74 -3.05
C ASN A 81 -0.73 5.45 -4.00
N TRP A 82 -1.95 5.89 -3.67
CA TRP A 82 -3.12 5.52 -4.48
C TRP A 82 -3.01 6.06 -5.92
N PHE A 83 -2.37 7.21 -6.09
CA PHE A 83 -2.21 7.84 -7.40
C PHE A 83 -1.24 7.06 -8.29
N SER A 84 -0.11 6.59 -7.74
CA SER A 84 0.83 5.76 -8.48
C SER A 84 0.20 4.43 -8.88
N VAL A 85 -0.57 3.79 -7.99
CA VAL A 85 -1.35 2.58 -8.32
C VAL A 85 -2.32 2.84 -9.48
N ALA A 86 -3.07 3.95 -9.44
CA ALA A 86 -3.97 4.31 -10.53
C ALA A 86 -3.21 4.51 -11.86
N CYS A 87 -2.06 5.18 -11.84
CA CYS A 87 -1.24 5.38 -13.02
C CYS A 87 -0.62 4.08 -13.57
N GLU A 88 -0.10 3.21 -12.69
CA GLU A 88 0.49 1.93 -13.07
C GLU A 88 -0.55 0.98 -13.67
N LEU A 89 -1.78 0.96 -13.12
CA LEU A 89 -2.88 0.19 -13.69
C LEU A 89 -3.42 0.77 -15.00
N GLN A 90 -3.46 2.11 -15.11
CA GLN A 90 -3.91 2.77 -16.34
C GLN A 90 -2.95 2.49 -17.51
N ILE A 91 -1.64 2.48 -17.24
CA ILE A 91 -0.52 2.29 -18.19
C ILE A 91 -0.39 3.44 -19.20
N ASP A 92 -1.47 3.79 -19.90
CA ASP A 92 -1.53 4.80 -20.95
C ASP A 92 -2.79 5.67 -20.80
N TRP A 93 -2.62 7.00 -20.86
CA TRP A 93 -3.72 7.97 -20.82
C TRP A 93 -4.79 7.72 -21.87
N ARG A 94 -4.40 7.18 -23.03
CA ARG A 94 -5.30 6.93 -24.17
C ARG A 94 -6.27 5.77 -23.94
N ASN A 95 -6.03 4.91 -22.95
CA ASN A 95 -6.87 3.75 -22.69
C ASN A 95 -8.29 4.16 -22.25
N ASP A 96 -8.38 5.13 -21.33
CA ASP A 96 -9.63 5.77 -20.92
C ASP A 96 -9.33 7.12 -20.26
N MET A 97 -9.25 8.16 -21.06
CA MET A 97 -8.92 9.50 -20.60
C MET A 97 -10.03 10.11 -19.74
N GLU A 98 -11.30 9.91 -20.11
CA GLU A 98 -12.44 10.45 -19.38
C GLU A 98 -12.63 9.72 -18.05
N GLY A 99 -12.52 8.38 -18.03
CA GLY A 99 -12.58 7.60 -16.80
C GLY A 99 -11.48 7.96 -15.82
N LEU A 100 -10.23 8.10 -16.28
CA LEU A 100 -9.13 8.54 -15.42
C LEU A 100 -9.36 9.98 -14.92
N ALA A 101 -9.81 10.89 -15.78
CA ALA A 101 -10.12 12.26 -15.36
C ALA A 101 -11.24 12.29 -14.30
N ASN A 102 -12.27 11.45 -14.45
CA ASN A 102 -13.36 11.28 -13.49
C ASN A 102 -12.91 10.64 -12.18
N LEU A 103 -11.86 9.81 -12.20
CA LEU A 103 -11.23 9.28 -10.99
C LEU A 103 -10.44 10.36 -10.23
N LEU A 104 -9.61 11.11 -10.96
CA LEU A 104 -8.65 12.07 -10.41
C LEU A 104 -9.31 13.38 -9.95
N SER A 105 -10.20 13.96 -10.75
CA SER A 105 -10.86 15.23 -10.48
C SER A 105 -11.50 15.31 -9.08
N PRO A 106 -12.31 14.34 -8.60
CA PRO A 106 -12.89 14.39 -7.26
C PRO A 106 -11.86 14.28 -6.13
N ARG A 107 -10.70 13.64 -6.38
CA ARG A 107 -9.70 13.27 -5.35
C ARG A 107 -8.47 14.18 -5.31
N ILE A 108 -8.19 14.91 -6.39
CA ILE A 108 -7.07 15.85 -6.52
C ILE A 108 -7.64 17.23 -6.89
N PRO A 109 -7.93 18.10 -5.90
CA PRO A 109 -8.51 19.43 -6.15
C PRO A 109 -7.70 20.28 -7.14
N ASN A 110 -6.37 20.19 -7.08
CA ASN A 110 -5.49 20.90 -8.03
C ASN A 110 -5.70 20.43 -9.47
N TYR A 111 -5.89 19.13 -9.69
CA TYR A 111 -6.16 18.56 -11.01
C TYR A 111 -7.51 19.03 -11.56
N ARG A 112 -8.55 19.05 -10.70
CA ARG A 112 -9.86 19.61 -11.04
C ARG A 112 -9.77 21.08 -11.47
N ASN A 113 -9.01 21.88 -10.73
CA ASN A 113 -8.83 23.30 -11.05
C ASN A 113 -8.16 23.50 -12.42
N LEU A 114 -7.17 22.67 -12.75
CA LEU A 114 -6.52 22.68 -14.06
C LEU A 114 -7.51 22.32 -15.18
N MET A 115 -8.30 21.25 -15.00
CA MET A 115 -9.33 20.85 -15.96
C MET A 115 -10.36 21.96 -16.18
N ASN A 116 -10.86 22.57 -15.12
CA ASN A 116 -11.85 23.64 -15.21
C ASN A 116 -11.30 24.86 -15.97
N SER A 117 -10.05 25.26 -15.67
CA SER A 117 -9.39 26.37 -16.35
C SER A 117 -9.17 26.09 -17.84
N TYR A 118 -8.71 24.88 -18.17
CA TYR A 118 -8.53 24.44 -19.55
C TYR A 118 -9.86 24.45 -20.33
N SER A 119 -10.91 23.81 -19.78
CA SER A 119 -12.23 23.76 -20.41
C SER A 119 -12.81 25.16 -20.63
N ALA A 120 -12.66 26.08 -19.68
CA ALA A 120 -13.10 27.47 -19.83
C ALA A 120 -12.32 28.22 -20.93
N PHE A 121 -11.02 27.96 -21.07
CA PHE A 121 -10.19 28.55 -22.12
C PHE A 121 -10.51 28.02 -23.52
N THR A 122 -10.84 26.73 -23.63
CA THR A 122 -11.08 26.06 -24.92
C THR A 122 -12.54 26.13 -25.40
N ALA A 123 -13.48 26.56 -24.58
CA ALA A 123 -14.92 26.64 -24.91
C ALA A 123 -15.29 27.77 -25.91
N LYS A 124 -14.42 28.05 -26.88
CA LYS A 124 -14.69 29.00 -27.99
C LYS A 124 -15.41 28.33 -29.15
#